data_AF-A0A430M7D4-F1
#
_entry.id   AF-A0A430M7D4-F1
#
_cell.length_a   1.000
_cell.length_b   1.000
_cell.length_c   1.000
_cell.angle_alpha   90.00
_cell.angle_beta   90.00
_cell.angle_gamma   90.00
#
_symmetry.space_group_name_H-M   'P 1'
#
loop_
_entity.id
_entity.type
_entity.pdbx_description
1 polymer ?
#
loop_
_entity_poly.entity_id
_entity_poly.type
_entity_poly.pdbx_seq_one_letter_code
_entity_poly.pdbx_strand_id
1 'polypeptide(L)'
;MQVCNEAETRKLAADLLGAPSYNPSESPIFSAFFRHYNEVLSPSTFGHAIAEIESPVLKSHKDVLSCVQILRSNPTLTFNDFLDVAFAGKDAKPSEKEYAARLVVSAAFMVNCASKDYYSEGFQSSTATRAKWEPNQGFADFLEKAFALNPISTVGQDEKRSVPNGGSLKAWKLVKRSNIRIQPTNNLIDHLLYDPKDRVLKVFHQTMFLQSQIKRYKNVDFDLTFEESLKLGILPPRLLFETLVTIHCILFPVANIGNKRSMRLLKKLIKKEGFDPEATWVEFVRPIPDDLSFTYWGPRLAELYEVVKKPPPTNSLVAWFERHTSERNALTVAIIGLFLSVFLGVLSLVVAILALIVAWLAWKDGQS
;
A
#
# COMPACT_ATOMS: atom_id res chain seq x y z
N MET A 1 0.27 -1.49 -26.13
CA MET A 1 -0.85 -2.26 -26.74
C MET A 1 -2.07 -1.37 -26.81
N GLN A 2 -3.16 -1.78 -27.47
CA GLN A 2 -4.43 -1.06 -27.37
C GLN A 2 -5.15 -1.40 -26.06
N VAL A 3 -6.08 -0.55 -25.64
CA VAL A 3 -6.99 -0.86 -24.51
C VAL A 3 -7.85 -2.07 -24.89
N CYS A 4 -8.08 -2.97 -23.92
CA CYS A 4 -8.89 -4.16 -24.13
C CYS A 4 -10.28 -3.81 -24.67
N ASN A 5 -10.72 -4.50 -25.73
CA ASN A 5 -12.13 -4.49 -26.13
C ASN A 5 -12.96 -5.44 -25.25
N GLU A 6 -14.29 -5.41 -25.38
CA GLU A 6 -15.17 -6.25 -24.55
C GLU A 6 -14.86 -7.74 -24.63
N ALA A 7 -14.60 -8.29 -25.82
CA ALA A 7 -14.33 -9.71 -26.00
C ALA A 7 -13.00 -10.12 -25.34
N GLU A 8 -11.98 -9.27 -25.46
CA GLU A 8 -10.69 -9.44 -24.78
C GLU A 8 -10.84 -9.35 -23.26
N THR A 9 -11.62 -8.39 -22.77
CA THR A 9 -11.94 -8.24 -21.35
C THR A 9 -12.64 -9.47 -20.79
N ARG A 10 -13.62 -10.05 -21.49
CA ARG A 10 -14.30 -11.29 -21.06
C ARG A 10 -13.31 -12.46 -20.98
N LYS A 11 -12.45 -12.61 -21.99
CA LYS A 11 -11.43 -13.67 -22.02
C LYS A 11 -10.41 -13.50 -20.89
N LEU A 12 -9.90 -12.29 -20.68
CA LEU A 12 -8.98 -11.97 -19.60
C LEU A 12 -9.62 -12.21 -18.23
N ALA A 13 -10.90 -11.86 -18.03
CA ALA A 13 -11.62 -12.14 -16.79
C ALA A 13 -11.78 -13.65 -16.55
N ALA A 14 -12.07 -14.43 -17.59
CA ALA A 14 -12.12 -15.89 -17.49
C ALA A 14 -10.76 -16.47 -17.04
N ASP A 15 -9.69 -16.11 -17.74
CA ASP A 15 -8.39 -16.75 -17.59
C ASP A 15 -7.62 -16.25 -16.35
N LEU A 16 -7.62 -14.93 -16.11
CA LEU A 16 -6.89 -14.30 -15.01
C LEU A 16 -7.70 -14.28 -13.71
N LEU A 17 -9.00 -13.96 -13.80
CA LEU A 17 -9.84 -13.72 -12.62
C LEU A 17 -10.74 -14.91 -12.26
N GLY A 18 -10.84 -15.93 -13.11
CA GLY A 18 -11.73 -17.08 -12.89
C GLY A 18 -13.21 -16.74 -13.06
N ALA A 19 -13.53 -15.71 -13.84
CA ALA A 19 -14.89 -15.20 -14.02
C ALA A 19 -15.36 -15.32 -15.48
N PRO A 20 -15.63 -16.54 -15.98
CA PRO A 20 -15.98 -16.78 -17.39
C PRO A 20 -17.32 -16.16 -17.82
N SER A 21 -18.23 -15.95 -16.86
CA SER A 21 -19.54 -15.33 -17.09
C SER A 21 -19.53 -13.80 -16.94
N TYR A 22 -18.36 -13.19 -16.70
CA TYR A 22 -18.28 -11.73 -16.55
C TYR A 22 -18.57 -11.03 -17.88
N ASN A 23 -19.44 -10.01 -17.83
CA ASN A 23 -19.70 -9.11 -18.95
C ASN A 23 -19.44 -7.65 -18.52
N PRO A 24 -18.42 -6.96 -19.10
CA PRO A 24 -18.07 -5.59 -18.69
C PRO A 24 -19.17 -4.56 -18.95
N SER A 25 -20.08 -4.83 -19.91
CA SER A 25 -21.18 -3.91 -20.25
C SER A 25 -22.34 -4.00 -19.24
N GLU A 26 -22.43 -5.11 -18.50
CA GLU A 26 -23.47 -5.36 -17.50
C GLU A 26 -22.99 -5.09 -16.07
N SER A 27 -21.68 -5.19 -15.81
CA SER A 27 -21.13 -5.16 -14.47
C SER A 27 -19.76 -4.47 -14.41
N PRO A 28 -19.58 -3.44 -13.56
CA PRO A 28 -18.31 -2.74 -13.39
C PRO A 28 -17.37 -3.40 -12.37
N ILE A 29 -17.67 -4.62 -11.89
CA ILE A 29 -17.01 -5.23 -10.72
C ILE A 29 -15.49 -5.40 -10.85
N PHE A 30 -14.96 -5.50 -12.08
CA PHE A 30 -13.52 -5.59 -12.33
C PHE A 30 -12.94 -4.32 -12.96
N SER A 31 -13.66 -3.20 -12.91
CA SER A 31 -13.24 -1.93 -13.51
C SER A 31 -11.91 -1.42 -12.95
N ALA A 32 -11.66 -1.59 -11.64
CA ALA A 32 -10.40 -1.22 -11.02
C ALA A 32 -9.23 -2.10 -11.50
N PHE A 33 -9.47 -3.41 -11.67
CA PHE A 33 -8.48 -4.35 -12.21
C PHE A 33 -8.12 -3.98 -13.65
N PHE A 34 -9.13 -3.81 -14.52
CA PHE A 34 -8.90 -3.52 -15.92
C PHE A 34 -8.32 -2.12 -16.16
N ARG A 35 -8.60 -1.16 -15.28
CA ARG A 35 -7.91 0.14 -15.29
C ARG A 35 -6.42 -0.04 -15.10
N HIS A 36 -5.99 -0.70 -14.02
CA HIS A 36 -4.57 -0.99 -13.76
C HIS A 36 -3.94 -1.81 -14.89
N TYR A 37 -4.61 -2.88 -15.33
CA TYR A 37 -4.14 -3.73 -16.42
C TYR A 37 -3.85 -2.91 -17.71
N ASN A 38 -4.78 -2.02 -18.09
CA ASN A 38 -4.62 -1.18 -19.26
C ASN A 38 -3.57 -0.08 -19.03
N GLU A 39 -3.48 0.52 -17.84
CA GLU A 39 -2.44 1.51 -17.51
C GLU A 39 -1.03 0.92 -17.62
N VAL A 40 -0.85 -0.33 -17.21
CA VAL A 40 0.44 -1.03 -17.26
C VAL A 40 0.81 -1.44 -18.69
N LEU A 41 -0.13 -1.97 -19.48
CA LEU A 41 0.16 -2.58 -20.80
C LEU A 41 -0.09 -1.65 -22.00
N SER A 42 -0.84 -0.57 -21.76
CA SER A 42 -1.24 0.42 -22.76
C SER A 42 -1.06 1.82 -22.18
N PRO A 43 0.16 2.20 -21.73
CA PRO A 43 0.40 3.53 -21.21
C PRO A 43 -0.01 4.55 -22.27
N SER A 44 -1.05 5.33 -21.96
CA SER A 44 -1.57 6.35 -22.85
C SER A 44 -0.46 7.35 -23.19
N THR A 45 -0.38 7.67 -24.48
CA THR A 45 0.53 8.61 -25.14
C THR A 45 0.39 10.05 -24.62
N PHE A 46 0.70 10.30 -23.34
CA PHE A 46 0.68 11.64 -22.78
C PHE A 46 1.94 11.91 -21.97
N GLY A 47 2.83 12.69 -22.58
CA GLY A 47 3.76 13.55 -21.86
C GLY A 47 5.05 12.89 -21.42
N HIS A 48 6.09 13.13 -22.24
CA HIS A 48 7.53 13.12 -21.93
C HIS A 48 8.29 11.84 -22.29
N ALA A 49 8.99 11.97 -23.44
CA ALA A 49 10.12 11.18 -23.91
C ALA A 49 9.97 9.66 -23.80
N ILE A 50 9.24 9.06 -24.74
CA ILE A 50 9.31 7.62 -24.98
C ILE A 50 10.00 7.42 -26.32
N ALA A 51 11.15 6.74 -26.30
CA ALA A 51 11.73 6.15 -27.48
C ALA A 51 10.65 5.26 -28.12
N GLU A 52 10.22 5.58 -29.33
CA GLU A 52 9.29 4.75 -30.09
C GLU A 52 9.86 3.32 -30.13
N ILE A 53 9.23 2.40 -29.39
CA ILE A 53 9.54 0.98 -29.53
C ILE A 53 8.87 0.58 -30.84
N GLU A 54 9.62 0.65 -31.94
CA GLU A 54 9.14 0.41 -33.31
C GLU A 54 8.40 -0.94 -33.45
N SER A 55 8.69 -1.92 -32.57
CA SER A 55 7.90 -3.15 -32.45
C SER A 55 7.88 -3.72 -31.02
N PRO A 56 6.82 -3.50 -30.21
CA PRO A 56 6.76 -4.05 -28.86
C PRO A 56 6.70 -5.58 -28.88
N VAL A 57 7.40 -6.22 -27.93
CA VAL A 57 7.47 -7.70 -27.78
C VAL A 57 6.10 -8.31 -27.47
N LEU A 58 5.27 -7.57 -26.72
CA LEU A 58 3.87 -7.90 -26.46
C LEU A 58 3.01 -7.14 -27.48
N LYS A 59 2.42 -7.87 -28.44
CA LYS A 59 1.60 -7.29 -29.50
C LYS A 59 0.12 -7.35 -29.18
N SER A 60 -0.28 -8.28 -28.32
CA SER A 60 -1.68 -8.59 -28.02
C SER A 60 -1.90 -9.03 -26.58
N HIS A 61 -3.15 -8.96 -26.11
CA HIS A 61 -3.54 -9.53 -24.81
C HIS A 61 -3.39 -11.06 -24.77
N LYS A 62 -3.39 -11.72 -25.94
CA LYS A 62 -3.07 -13.15 -26.05
C LYS A 62 -1.61 -13.43 -25.68
N ASP A 63 -0.66 -12.56 -26.06
CA ASP A 63 0.74 -12.70 -25.64
C ASP A 63 0.88 -12.66 -24.11
N VAL A 64 0.14 -11.76 -23.46
CA VAL A 64 0.11 -11.66 -21.99
C VAL A 64 -0.40 -12.95 -21.37
N LEU A 65 -1.53 -13.48 -21.87
CA LEU A 65 -2.09 -14.75 -21.39
C LEU A 65 -1.14 -15.92 -21.60
N SER A 66 -0.45 -15.99 -22.74
CA SER A 66 0.57 -17.01 -22.99
C SER A 66 1.72 -16.93 -21.99
N CYS A 67 2.22 -15.72 -21.71
CA CYS A 67 3.26 -15.51 -20.70
C CYS A 67 2.79 -15.93 -19.30
N VAL A 68 1.57 -15.56 -18.90
CA VAL A 68 0.98 -15.97 -17.63
C VAL A 68 0.85 -17.49 -17.53
N GLN A 69 0.45 -18.15 -18.63
CA GLN A 69 0.34 -19.61 -18.66
C GLN A 69 1.70 -20.29 -18.48
N ILE A 70 2.77 -19.76 -19.09
CA ILE A 70 4.14 -20.29 -18.91
C ILE A 70 4.54 -20.23 -17.43
N LEU A 71 4.31 -19.09 -16.76
CA LEU A 71 4.64 -18.90 -15.34
C LEU A 71 3.81 -19.80 -14.41
N ARG A 72 2.52 -19.98 -14.71
CA ARG A 72 1.64 -20.87 -13.94
C ARG A 72 2.03 -22.35 -14.09
N SER A 73 2.37 -22.77 -15.32
CA SER A 73 2.76 -24.14 -15.60
C SER A 73 4.18 -24.47 -15.11
N ASN A 74 5.06 -23.47 -14.97
CA ASN A 74 6.45 -23.65 -14.54
C ASN A 74 6.83 -22.62 -13.47
N PRO A 75 6.31 -22.73 -12.22
CA PRO A 75 6.59 -21.73 -11.18
C PRO A 75 8.06 -21.64 -10.76
N THR A 76 8.84 -22.68 -11.00
CA THR A 76 10.28 -22.73 -10.68
C THR A 76 11.16 -22.12 -11.78
N LEU A 77 10.58 -21.73 -12.91
CA LEU A 77 11.30 -21.17 -14.04
C LEU A 77 12.03 -19.89 -13.61
N THR A 78 13.33 -19.79 -13.94
CA THR A 78 14.11 -18.61 -13.62
C THR A 78 13.68 -17.42 -14.48
N PHE A 79 14.05 -16.20 -14.08
CA PHE A 79 13.72 -15.03 -14.89
C PHE A 79 14.32 -15.11 -16.29
N ASN A 80 15.60 -15.50 -16.41
CA ASN A 80 16.25 -15.68 -17.71
C ASN A 80 15.58 -16.77 -18.56
N ASP A 81 15.34 -17.94 -17.97
CA ASP A 81 14.69 -19.04 -18.69
C ASP A 81 13.26 -18.65 -19.13
N PHE A 82 12.56 -17.85 -18.32
CA PHE A 82 11.26 -17.31 -18.69
C PHE A 82 11.36 -16.38 -19.90
N LEU A 83 12.35 -15.48 -19.98
CA LEU A 83 12.55 -14.61 -21.13
C LEU A 83 12.82 -15.43 -22.39
N ASP A 84 13.64 -16.47 -22.28
CA ASP A 84 14.00 -17.34 -23.40
C ASP A 84 12.80 -18.12 -23.91
N VAL A 85 11.97 -18.67 -23.01
CA VAL A 85 10.76 -19.43 -23.38
C VAL A 85 9.65 -18.51 -23.89
N ALA A 86 9.32 -17.43 -23.17
CA ALA A 86 8.18 -16.57 -23.48
C ALA A 86 8.39 -15.71 -24.73
N PHE A 87 9.66 -15.40 -25.05
CA PHE A 87 10.03 -14.53 -26.17
C PHE A 87 11.00 -15.21 -27.14
N ALA A 88 10.99 -16.56 -27.19
CA ALA A 88 11.69 -17.36 -28.18
C ALA A 88 11.34 -16.88 -29.59
N GLY A 89 12.35 -16.66 -30.43
CA GLY A 89 12.18 -16.23 -31.83
C GLY A 89 11.62 -14.81 -32.01
N LYS A 90 11.43 -14.03 -30.93
CA LYS A 90 11.11 -12.60 -31.04
C LYS A 90 12.40 -11.80 -31.14
N ASP A 91 12.54 -11.10 -32.26
CA ASP A 91 13.61 -10.13 -32.49
C ASP A 91 13.29 -8.84 -31.72
N ALA A 92 13.91 -8.72 -30.54
CA ALA A 92 13.71 -7.61 -29.61
C ALA A 92 14.91 -7.52 -28.66
N LYS A 93 15.21 -6.31 -28.19
CA LYS A 93 16.34 -6.10 -27.29
C LYS A 93 16.11 -6.81 -25.95
N PRO A 94 17.16 -7.31 -25.27
CA PRO A 94 17.02 -7.94 -23.96
C PRO A 94 16.26 -7.06 -22.95
N SER A 95 16.53 -5.76 -22.93
CA SER A 95 15.84 -4.79 -22.06
C SER A 95 14.33 -4.68 -22.34
N GLU A 96 13.90 -4.82 -23.60
CA GLU A 96 12.49 -4.80 -23.98
C GLU A 96 11.78 -6.09 -23.54
N LYS A 97 12.46 -7.24 -23.65
CA LYS A 97 11.96 -8.54 -23.14
C LYS A 97 11.82 -8.50 -21.62
N GLU A 98 12.82 -7.98 -20.92
CA GLU A 98 12.77 -7.79 -19.46
C GLU A 98 11.63 -6.86 -19.05
N TYR A 99 11.49 -5.72 -19.73
CA TYR A 99 10.41 -4.78 -19.46
C TYR A 99 9.04 -5.43 -19.67
N ALA A 100 8.85 -6.11 -20.80
CA ALA A 100 7.63 -6.86 -21.10
C ALA A 100 7.29 -7.91 -20.04
N ALA A 101 8.29 -8.70 -19.60
CA ALA A 101 8.13 -9.68 -18.52
C ALA A 101 7.61 -9.04 -17.23
N ARG A 102 8.20 -7.90 -16.85
CA ARG A 102 7.79 -7.14 -15.65
C ARG A 102 6.38 -6.59 -15.77
N LEU A 103 5.98 -6.10 -16.94
CA LEU A 103 4.60 -5.66 -17.20
C LEU A 103 3.60 -6.81 -17.07
N VAL A 104 3.93 -8.01 -17.60
CA VAL A 104 3.07 -9.20 -17.45
C VAL A 104 2.85 -9.53 -15.98
N VAL A 105 3.93 -9.56 -15.19
CA VAL A 105 3.84 -9.87 -13.74
C VAL A 105 2.99 -8.81 -13.02
N SER A 106 3.21 -7.53 -13.32
CA SER A 106 2.46 -6.42 -12.71
C SER A 106 0.98 -6.42 -13.09
N ALA A 107 0.65 -6.73 -14.34
CA ALA A 107 -0.73 -6.71 -14.83
C ALA A 107 -1.53 -7.95 -14.39
N ALA A 108 -0.93 -9.13 -14.36
CA ALA A 108 -1.63 -10.39 -14.10
C ALA A 108 -1.61 -10.84 -12.64
N PHE A 109 -0.50 -10.61 -11.93
CA PHE A 109 -0.31 -11.04 -10.54
C PHE A 109 -0.38 -9.88 -9.55
N MET A 110 -0.51 -8.63 -10.04
CA MET A 110 -0.53 -7.42 -9.21
C MET A 110 0.70 -7.30 -8.31
N VAL A 111 1.86 -7.70 -8.85
CA VAL A 111 3.14 -7.70 -8.17
C VAL A 111 4.15 -6.91 -9.01
N ASN A 112 4.84 -5.95 -8.40
CA ASN A 112 5.96 -5.26 -9.04
C ASN A 112 7.27 -5.99 -8.72
N CYS A 113 7.94 -6.49 -9.76
CA CYS A 113 9.19 -7.25 -9.63
C CYS A 113 10.46 -6.45 -10.02
N ALA A 114 10.36 -5.13 -10.22
CA ALA A 114 11.45 -4.27 -10.72
C ALA A 114 12.20 -3.45 -9.65
N SER A 115 11.93 -3.65 -8.35
CA SER A 115 11.92 -2.56 -7.36
C SER A 115 13.27 -1.99 -6.86
N LYS A 116 14.41 -2.15 -7.55
CA LYS A 116 15.69 -1.65 -7.00
C LYS A 116 15.68 -0.12 -6.77
N ASP A 117 14.89 0.63 -7.56
CA ASP A 117 14.81 2.10 -7.52
C ASP A 117 13.41 2.67 -7.21
N TYR A 118 12.47 1.84 -6.73
CA TYR A 118 11.06 2.23 -6.58
C TYR A 118 10.77 3.12 -5.35
N TYR A 119 11.63 3.07 -4.33
CA TYR A 119 11.46 3.84 -3.10
C TYR A 119 12.41 5.04 -3.11
N SER A 120 11.90 6.22 -2.76
CA SER A 120 12.71 7.43 -2.67
C SER A 120 13.90 7.26 -1.73
N GLU A 121 14.99 7.97 -2.01
CA GLU A 121 16.10 8.09 -1.06
C GLU A 121 15.58 8.52 0.33
N GLY A 122 15.88 7.70 1.34
CA GLY A 122 15.43 7.89 2.72
C GLY A 122 14.13 7.17 3.11
N PHE A 123 13.64 6.20 2.31
CA PHE A 123 12.57 5.29 2.77
C PHE A 123 13.06 4.41 3.94
N GLN A 124 12.40 4.51 5.10
CA GLN A 124 12.86 3.94 6.38
C GLN A 124 11.89 2.92 7.00
N SER A 125 11.13 2.16 6.19
CA SER A 125 10.34 1.06 6.75
C SER A 125 11.22 -0.18 6.98
N SER A 126 11.16 -0.72 8.19
CA SER A 126 11.89 -1.95 8.56
C SER A 126 11.32 -3.20 7.90
N THR A 127 10.07 -3.12 7.42
CA THR A 127 9.33 -4.20 6.73
C THR A 127 9.28 -4.00 5.20
N ALA A 128 10.05 -3.05 4.69
CA ALA A 128 10.24 -2.81 3.27
C ALA A 128 11.00 -3.96 2.62
N THR A 129 10.33 -4.78 1.81
CA THR A 129 11.01 -5.73 0.95
C THR A 129 11.28 -5.07 -0.40
N ARG A 130 12.55 -4.80 -0.71
CA ARG A 130 12.98 -4.42 -2.06
C ARG A 130 13.02 -5.67 -2.93
N ALA A 131 11.86 -6.09 -3.41
CA ALA A 131 11.72 -7.31 -4.17
C ALA A 131 12.04 -7.06 -5.66
N LYS A 132 13.13 -7.66 -6.13
CA LYS A 132 13.44 -7.77 -7.56
C LYS A 132 13.47 -9.25 -7.92
N TRP A 133 12.79 -9.63 -9.01
CA TRP A 133 12.95 -10.96 -9.57
C TRP A 133 14.29 -11.01 -10.30
N GLU A 134 15.25 -11.69 -9.68
CA GLU A 134 16.63 -11.74 -10.18
C GLU A 134 16.80 -12.79 -11.29
N PRO A 135 17.80 -12.61 -12.19
CA PRO A 135 18.01 -13.44 -13.38
C PRO A 135 17.92 -14.97 -13.15
N ASN A 136 18.55 -15.45 -12.07
CA ASN A 136 18.67 -16.87 -11.75
C ASN A 136 17.69 -17.34 -10.66
N GLN A 137 16.71 -16.51 -10.31
CA GLN A 137 15.74 -16.82 -9.26
C GLN A 137 14.49 -17.41 -9.89
N GLY A 138 13.95 -18.50 -9.34
CA GLY A 138 12.66 -19.06 -9.75
C GLY A 138 11.49 -18.12 -9.43
N PHE A 139 10.43 -18.12 -10.22
CA PHE A 139 9.30 -17.21 -10.02
C PHE A 139 8.58 -17.40 -8.67
N ALA A 140 8.33 -18.64 -8.27
CA ALA A 140 7.73 -18.98 -6.98
C ALA A 140 8.62 -18.55 -5.81
N ASP A 141 9.93 -18.79 -5.90
CA ASP A 141 10.91 -18.37 -4.89
C ASP A 141 11.01 -16.84 -4.80
N PHE A 142 10.93 -16.13 -5.93
CA PHE A 142 10.82 -14.66 -5.93
C PHE A 142 9.60 -14.19 -5.14
N LEU A 143 8.42 -14.75 -5.41
CA LEU A 143 7.20 -14.36 -4.69
C LEU A 143 7.29 -14.72 -3.22
N GLU A 144 7.76 -15.93 -2.90
CA GLU A 144 7.94 -16.37 -1.52
C GLU A 144 8.87 -15.41 -0.76
N LYS A 145 10.04 -15.09 -1.31
CA LYS A 145 10.96 -14.11 -0.75
C LYS A 145 10.38 -12.69 -0.67
N ALA A 146 9.54 -12.30 -1.62
CA ALA A 146 8.92 -10.98 -1.65
C ALA A 146 7.91 -10.79 -0.51
N PHE A 147 7.19 -11.85 -0.15
CA PHE A 147 6.17 -11.86 0.92
C PHE A 147 6.69 -12.38 2.26
N ALA A 148 7.81 -13.12 2.28
CA ALA A 148 8.50 -13.53 3.49
C ALA A 148 9.28 -12.34 4.06
N LEU A 149 8.85 -11.83 5.21
CA LEU A 149 9.64 -10.87 5.97
C LEU A 149 10.77 -11.60 6.69
N ASN A 150 11.98 -11.05 6.57
CA ASN A 150 13.23 -11.56 7.15
C ASN A 150 13.05 -12.01 8.62
N PRO A 151 13.63 -13.16 9.04
CA PRO A 151 13.53 -13.69 10.40
C PRO A 151 14.21 -12.87 11.50
N ILE A 152 14.68 -11.65 11.24
CA ILE A 152 15.39 -10.80 12.22
C ILE A 152 14.40 -10.04 13.13
N SER A 153 13.31 -10.69 13.51
CA SER A 153 12.52 -10.28 14.67
C SER A 153 12.55 -11.42 15.66
N THR A 154 13.68 -11.55 16.36
CA THR A 154 13.77 -12.21 17.66
C THR A 154 13.01 -11.38 18.70
N VAL A 155 11.71 -11.21 18.47
CA VAL A 155 10.76 -10.81 19.51
C VAL A 155 10.00 -12.10 19.80
N GLY A 156 10.11 -12.56 21.04
CA GLY A 156 9.80 -13.91 21.54
C GLY A 156 8.69 -14.67 20.80
N GLN A 157 9.00 -15.91 20.45
CA GLN A 157 8.09 -16.92 19.87
C GLN A 157 6.82 -17.20 20.70
N ASP A 158 6.64 -16.58 21.87
CA ASP A 158 5.56 -16.88 22.83
C ASP A 158 4.38 -15.89 22.83
N GLU A 159 4.47 -14.74 22.17
CA GLU A 159 3.27 -13.94 21.88
C GLU A 159 2.70 -14.40 20.54
N LYS A 160 1.89 -15.47 20.58
CA LYS A 160 1.05 -15.91 19.46
C LYS A 160 0.55 -14.68 18.69
N ARG A 161 0.83 -14.68 17.38
CA ARG A 161 0.42 -13.77 16.28
C ARG A 161 -1.06 -13.35 16.33
N SER A 162 -1.46 -12.77 17.44
CA SER A 162 -2.78 -12.22 17.73
C SER A 162 -2.75 -10.80 17.21
N VAL A 163 -3.76 -10.44 16.42
CA VAL A 163 -3.89 -9.09 15.89
C VAL A 163 -3.89 -8.13 17.08
N PRO A 164 -2.92 -7.21 17.21
CA PRO A 164 -2.95 -6.24 18.29
C PRO A 164 -4.25 -5.46 18.18
N ASN A 165 -5.05 -5.47 19.27
CA ASN A 165 -6.42 -4.95 19.38
C ASN A 165 -6.88 -4.14 18.15
N GLY A 166 -7.42 -4.84 17.13
CA GLY A 166 -7.71 -4.27 15.80
C GLY A 166 -8.62 -3.04 15.82
N GLY A 167 -9.25 -2.77 16.96
CA GLY A 167 -9.92 -1.52 17.24
C GLY A 167 -9.06 -0.25 17.07
N SER A 168 -7.75 -0.27 17.34
CA SER A 168 -6.86 0.90 17.23
C SER A 168 -6.43 1.18 15.79
N LEU A 169 -6.24 0.13 14.98
CA LEU A 169 -5.74 0.16 13.61
C LEU A 169 -6.77 0.56 12.55
N LYS A 170 -8.02 0.82 12.94
CA LYS A 170 -9.06 1.31 12.02
C LYS A 170 -8.53 2.50 11.22
N ALA A 171 -8.65 2.46 9.89
CA ALA A 171 -8.13 3.46 8.96
C ALA A 171 -8.51 4.90 9.34
N TRP A 172 -9.75 5.13 9.79
CA TRP A 172 -10.19 6.46 10.22
C TRP A 172 -9.47 6.97 11.47
N LYS A 173 -9.03 6.07 12.37
CA LYS A 173 -8.19 6.44 13.52
C LYS A 173 -6.78 6.76 13.07
N LEU A 174 -6.20 5.98 12.16
CA LEU A 174 -4.87 6.26 11.60
C LEU A 174 -4.82 7.67 10.97
N VAL A 175 -5.82 7.99 10.14
CA VAL A 175 -5.94 9.31 9.51
C VAL A 175 -6.19 10.42 10.53
N LYS A 176 -7.10 10.22 11.49
CA LYS A 176 -7.53 11.29 12.40
C LYS A 176 -6.65 11.48 13.63
N ARG A 177 -6.02 10.44 14.14
CA ARG A 177 -5.30 10.41 15.42
C ARG A 177 -3.79 10.33 15.24
N SER A 178 -3.33 9.62 14.21
CA SER A 178 -1.90 9.42 13.94
C SER A 178 -1.39 10.26 12.77
N ASN A 179 -2.27 11.03 12.11
CA ASN A 179 -1.97 11.82 10.91
C ASN A 179 -1.32 10.99 9.78
N ILE A 180 -1.74 9.73 9.65
CA ILE A 180 -1.28 8.82 8.60
C ILE A 180 -2.20 8.99 7.39
N ARG A 181 -1.63 9.31 6.23
CA ARG A 181 -2.34 9.31 4.95
C ARG A 181 -2.46 7.88 4.44
N ILE A 182 -3.58 7.54 3.83
CA ILE A 182 -3.80 6.22 3.22
C ILE A 182 -3.74 6.41 1.72
N GLN A 183 -2.88 5.65 1.05
CA GLN A 183 -2.72 5.67 -0.39
C GLN A 183 -3.05 4.29 -0.98
N PRO A 184 -3.83 4.20 -2.07
CA PRO A 184 -4.04 2.93 -2.74
C PRO A 184 -2.74 2.45 -3.40
N THR A 185 -2.56 1.13 -3.44
CA THR A 185 -1.53 0.50 -4.27
C THR A 185 -2.11 -0.66 -5.08
N ASN A 186 -1.64 -0.83 -6.32
CA ASN A 186 -1.89 -2.00 -7.14
C ASN A 186 -0.80 -3.07 -6.99
N ASN A 187 0.27 -2.79 -6.22
CA ASN A 187 1.30 -3.75 -5.89
C ASN A 187 0.97 -4.44 -4.56
N LEU A 188 0.68 -5.73 -4.59
CA LEU A 188 0.32 -6.51 -3.41
C LEU A 188 1.46 -6.54 -2.38
N ILE A 189 2.72 -6.55 -2.83
CA ILE A 189 3.91 -6.49 -1.95
C ILE A 189 3.92 -5.21 -1.11
N ASP A 190 3.27 -4.13 -1.54
CA ASP A 190 3.24 -2.85 -0.82
C ASP A 190 2.08 -2.77 0.20
N HIS A 191 1.27 -3.82 0.34
CA HIS A 191 0.14 -3.79 1.26
C HIS A 191 0.59 -3.59 2.73
N LEU A 192 0.01 -2.61 3.41
CA LEU A 192 0.39 -2.16 4.77
C LEU A 192 1.82 -1.62 4.90
N LEU A 193 2.48 -1.31 3.79
CA LEU A 193 3.79 -0.69 3.85
C LEU A 193 3.64 0.78 4.31
N TYR A 194 4.25 1.11 5.46
CA TYR A 194 4.19 2.43 6.05
C TYR A 194 5.46 3.23 5.78
N ASP A 195 5.33 4.39 5.16
CA ASP A 195 6.41 5.38 5.04
C ASP A 195 6.39 6.34 6.23
N PRO A 196 7.36 6.27 7.16
CA PRO A 196 7.44 7.21 8.28
C PRO A 196 7.78 8.63 7.86
N LYS A 197 8.47 8.82 6.73
CA LYS A 197 8.91 10.14 6.24
C LYS A 197 7.71 10.96 5.78
N ASP A 198 6.89 10.36 4.91
CA ASP A 198 5.72 11.02 4.31
C ASP A 198 4.41 10.73 5.06
N ARG A 199 4.49 9.90 6.11
CA ARG A 199 3.37 9.35 6.91
C ARG A 199 2.31 8.71 6.02
N VAL A 200 2.73 7.91 5.05
CA VAL A 200 1.83 7.27 4.09
C VAL A 200 1.76 5.77 4.37
N LEU A 201 0.56 5.25 4.56
CA LEU A 201 0.28 3.82 4.55
C LEU A 201 -0.23 3.42 3.17
N LYS A 202 0.51 2.57 2.47
CA LYS A 202 0.06 1.96 1.23
C LYS A 202 -0.90 0.82 1.54
N VAL A 203 -2.06 0.83 0.91
CA VAL A 203 -3.10 -0.20 1.10
C VAL A 203 -3.47 -0.76 -0.26
N PHE A 204 -3.19 -2.05 -0.44
CA PHE A 204 -3.69 -2.77 -1.60
C PHE A 204 -5.21 -2.70 -1.65
N HIS A 205 -5.78 -2.23 -2.75
CA HIS A 205 -7.20 -1.88 -2.81
C HIS A 205 -8.03 -2.74 -3.76
N GLN A 206 -7.41 -3.60 -4.58
CA GLN A 206 -8.08 -4.38 -5.62
C GLN A 206 -8.84 -5.57 -4.99
N THR A 207 -9.91 -5.29 -4.25
CA THR A 207 -10.63 -6.28 -3.44
C THR A 207 -11.32 -7.33 -4.30
N MET A 208 -11.84 -6.95 -5.47
CA MET A 208 -12.47 -7.93 -6.36
C MET A 208 -11.48 -8.89 -7.00
N PHE A 209 -10.23 -8.46 -7.24
CA PHE A 209 -9.17 -9.37 -7.64
C PHE A 209 -8.92 -10.43 -6.56
N LEU A 210 -8.79 -10.03 -5.29
CA LEU A 210 -8.59 -10.98 -4.19
C LEU A 210 -9.77 -11.95 -4.04
N GLN A 211 -11.00 -11.43 -4.07
CA GLN A 211 -12.21 -12.24 -3.94
C GLN A 211 -12.34 -13.23 -5.09
N SER A 212 -12.06 -12.84 -6.33
CA SER A 212 -12.20 -13.72 -7.49
C SER A 212 -11.20 -14.89 -7.44
N GLN A 213 -9.97 -14.62 -7.03
CA GLN A 213 -8.93 -15.64 -6.84
C GLN A 213 -9.35 -16.67 -5.78
N ILE A 214 -9.91 -16.22 -4.64
CA ILE A 214 -10.40 -17.11 -3.57
C ILE A 214 -11.64 -17.89 -4.02
N LYS A 215 -12.59 -17.25 -4.72
CA LYS A 215 -13.81 -17.90 -5.24
C LYS A 215 -13.50 -19.07 -6.17
N ARG A 216 -12.47 -18.92 -7.01
CA ARG A 216 -12.03 -19.94 -7.98
C ARG A 216 -11.63 -21.26 -7.29
N TYR A 217 -11.13 -21.20 -6.06
CA TYR A 217 -10.63 -22.37 -5.32
C TYR A 217 -11.07 -22.39 -3.86
N LYS A 218 -12.39 -22.30 -3.64
CA LYS A 218 -13.01 -22.27 -2.30
C LYS A 218 -12.81 -23.52 -1.43
N ASN A 219 -12.44 -24.65 -2.02
CA ASN A 219 -12.28 -25.94 -1.33
C ASN A 219 -10.82 -26.39 -1.18
N VAL A 220 -9.87 -25.58 -1.63
CA VAL A 220 -8.44 -25.91 -1.58
C VAL A 220 -7.87 -25.63 -0.19
N ASP A 221 -6.77 -26.30 0.17
CA ASP A 221 -6.05 -26.02 1.42
C ASP A 221 -5.68 -24.53 1.53
N PHE A 222 -5.75 -24.01 2.75
CA PHE A 222 -5.41 -22.62 3.05
C PHE A 222 -3.90 -22.37 3.01
N ASP A 223 -3.11 -23.41 3.31
CA ASP A 223 -1.66 -23.37 3.54
C ASP A 223 -0.81 -23.83 2.34
N LEU A 224 -1.35 -23.72 1.13
CA LEU A 224 -0.58 -24.01 -0.08
C LEU A 224 0.65 -23.11 -0.22
N THR A 225 1.74 -23.71 -0.69
CA THR A 225 2.95 -23.00 -1.10
C THR A 225 2.70 -22.10 -2.32
N PHE A 226 3.62 -21.18 -2.61
CA PHE A 226 3.57 -20.37 -3.83
C PHE A 226 3.60 -21.23 -5.09
N GLU A 227 4.43 -22.28 -5.13
CA GLU A 227 4.51 -23.17 -6.29
C GLU A 227 3.18 -23.90 -6.55
N GLU A 228 2.58 -24.50 -5.53
CA GLU A 228 1.30 -25.21 -5.66
C GLU A 228 0.17 -24.27 -6.06
N SER A 229 0.12 -23.10 -5.44
CA SER A 229 -0.89 -22.07 -5.74
C SER A 229 -0.79 -21.58 -7.18
N LEU A 230 0.43 -21.33 -7.67
CA LEU A 230 0.66 -20.87 -9.03
C LEU A 230 0.26 -21.91 -10.09
N LYS A 231 0.46 -23.21 -9.81
CA LYS A 231 -0.02 -24.30 -10.68
C LYS A 231 -1.54 -24.33 -10.78
N LEU A 232 -2.24 -23.94 -9.71
CA LEU A 232 -3.69 -23.73 -9.71
C LEU A 232 -4.09 -22.38 -10.34
N GLY A 233 -3.13 -21.54 -10.71
CA GLY A 233 -3.36 -20.25 -11.32
C GLY A 233 -3.74 -19.14 -10.34
N ILE A 234 -3.47 -19.32 -9.04
CA ILE A 234 -3.75 -18.35 -7.98
C ILE A 234 -2.50 -17.99 -7.18
N LEU A 235 -2.58 -16.91 -6.42
CA LEU A 235 -1.65 -16.64 -5.32
C LEU A 235 -2.07 -17.47 -4.09
N PRO A 236 -1.16 -17.68 -3.11
CA PRO A 236 -1.48 -18.44 -1.90
C PRO A 236 -2.79 -18.02 -1.23
N PRO A 237 -3.72 -18.96 -0.95
CA PRO A 237 -5.00 -18.65 -0.35
C PRO A 237 -4.90 -17.89 0.97
N ARG A 238 -3.93 -18.25 1.85
CA ARG A 238 -3.66 -17.51 3.08
C ARG A 238 -3.26 -16.05 2.82
N LEU A 239 -2.36 -15.78 1.87
CA LEU A 239 -1.96 -14.41 1.52
C LEU A 239 -3.16 -13.57 1.07
N LEU A 240 -3.97 -14.12 0.16
CA LEU A 240 -5.16 -13.44 -0.35
C LEU A 240 -6.17 -13.16 0.75
N PHE A 241 -6.41 -14.15 1.62
CA PHE A 241 -7.38 -14.05 2.71
C PHE A 241 -6.92 -13.09 3.79
N GLU A 242 -5.66 -13.18 4.25
CA GLU A 242 -5.09 -12.22 5.19
C GLU A 242 -5.22 -10.79 4.66
N THR A 243 -4.95 -10.57 3.37
CA THR A 243 -5.11 -9.25 2.73
C THR A 243 -6.56 -8.77 2.74
N LEU A 244 -7.55 -9.64 2.52
CA LEU A 244 -8.96 -9.26 2.62
C LEU A 244 -9.36 -8.95 4.07
N VAL A 245 -8.88 -9.73 5.04
CA VAL A 245 -9.17 -9.51 6.46
C VAL A 245 -8.55 -8.20 6.96
N THR A 246 -7.31 -7.88 6.57
CA THR A 246 -6.71 -6.58 6.92
C THR A 246 -7.53 -5.41 6.36
N ILE A 247 -8.01 -5.50 5.12
CA ILE A 247 -8.86 -4.46 4.50
C ILE A 247 -10.22 -4.37 5.19
N HIS A 248 -10.98 -5.47 5.24
CA HIS A 248 -12.40 -5.45 5.61
C HIS A 248 -12.69 -5.66 7.09
N CYS A 249 -11.75 -6.17 7.90
CA CYS A 249 -11.96 -6.39 9.33
C CYS A 249 -11.11 -5.46 10.21
N ILE A 250 -9.92 -5.06 9.74
CA ILE A 250 -9.00 -4.23 10.53
C ILE A 250 -9.10 -2.76 10.10
N LEU A 251 -8.75 -2.43 8.86
CA LEU A 251 -8.70 -1.06 8.36
C LEU A 251 -10.10 -0.47 8.18
N PHE A 252 -10.97 -1.20 7.46
CA PHE A 252 -12.31 -0.77 7.08
C PHE A 252 -13.38 -1.80 7.50
N PRO A 253 -13.65 -1.96 8.82
CA PRO A 253 -14.69 -2.85 9.34
C PRO A 253 -16.11 -2.36 9.04
N VAL A 254 -16.49 -2.32 7.77
CA VAL A 254 -17.73 -1.73 7.25
C VAL A 254 -18.95 -2.65 7.42
N ALA A 255 -18.73 -3.97 7.52
CA ALA A 255 -19.80 -4.94 7.79
C ALA A 255 -20.37 -4.82 9.22
N ASN A 256 -19.60 -4.27 10.17
CA ASN A 256 -20.03 -4.18 11.56
C ASN A 256 -20.98 -2.98 11.75
N ILE A 257 -22.19 -3.28 12.21
CA ILE A 257 -23.27 -2.33 12.53
C ILE A 257 -22.74 -1.32 13.57
N GLY A 258 -22.27 -0.15 13.12
CA GLY A 258 -21.72 0.90 13.98
C GLY A 258 -20.49 1.63 13.43
N ASN A 259 -19.76 1.06 12.47
CA ASN A 259 -18.54 1.68 11.92
C ASN A 259 -18.81 2.67 10.77
N LYS A 260 -19.76 3.60 10.96
CA LYS A 260 -20.11 4.63 9.95
C LYS A 260 -18.91 5.48 9.52
N ARG A 261 -17.93 5.69 10.42
CA ARG A 261 -16.69 6.44 10.12
C ARG A 261 -15.78 5.70 9.15
N SER A 262 -15.64 4.38 9.30
CA SER A 262 -14.87 3.54 8.37
C SER A 262 -15.49 3.57 6.99
N MET A 263 -16.82 3.38 6.90
CA MET A 263 -17.55 3.46 5.62
C MET A 263 -17.41 4.83 4.96
N ARG A 264 -17.55 5.93 5.73
CA ARG A 264 -17.38 7.29 5.21
C ARG A 264 -15.98 7.54 4.67
N LEU A 265 -14.94 7.08 5.39
CA LEU A 265 -13.56 7.21 4.92
C LEU A 265 -13.34 6.38 3.66
N LEU A 266 -13.79 5.13 3.63
CA LEU A 266 -13.64 4.26 2.45
C LEU A 266 -14.29 4.87 1.21
N LYS A 267 -15.54 5.35 1.32
CA LYS A 267 -16.21 6.07 0.22
C LYS A 267 -15.44 7.32 -0.23
N LYS A 268 -14.81 8.05 0.71
CA LYS A 268 -13.93 9.18 0.37
C LYS A 268 -12.71 8.71 -0.41
N LEU A 269 -12.06 7.63 -0.01
CA LEU A 269 -10.88 7.07 -0.68
C LEU A 269 -11.23 6.54 -2.08
N ILE A 270 -12.39 5.89 -2.25
CA ILE A 270 -12.91 5.47 -3.57
C ILE A 270 -13.08 6.69 -4.47
N LYS A 271 -13.73 7.75 -3.98
CA LYS A 271 -14.02 8.94 -4.78
C LYS A 271 -12.78 9.78 -5.10
N LYS A 272 -11.84 9.92 -4.15
CA LYS A 272 -10.74 10.89 -4.24
C LYS A 272 -9.38 10.30 -4.56
N GLU A 273 -9.11 9.10 -4.09
CA GLU A 273 -7.78 8.48 -4.20
C GLU A 273 -7.76 7.32 -5.22
N GLY A 274 -8.92 6.93 -5.76
CA GLY A 274 -9.00 5.88 -6.79
C GLY A 274 -9.02 4.45 -6.25
N PHE A 275 -9.44 4.25 -5.00
CA PHE A 275 -9.71 2.90 -4.47
C PHE A 275 -10.74 2.15 -5.32
N ASP A 276 -10.69 0.83 -5.24
CA ASP A 276 -11.64 -0.06 -5.93
C ASP A 276 -13.07 0.28 -5.48
N PRO A 277 -13.99 0.63 -6.39
CA PRO A 277 -15.39 0.88 -6.07
C PRO A 277 -16.03 -0.28 -5.30
N GLU A 278 -15.59 -1.50 -5.56
CA GLU A 278 -16.11 -2.72 -4.94
C GLU A 278 -15.51 -2.99 -3.55
N ALA A 279 -14.61 -2.13 -3.05
CA ALA A 279 -14.05 -2.28 -1.70
C ALA A 279 -15.10 -2.16 -0.58
N THR A 280 -16.31 -1.67 -0.87
CA THR A 280 -17.43 -1.71 0.07
C THR A 280 -18.13 -3.05 0.15
N TRP A 281 -17.97 -3.92 -0.86
CA TRP A 281 -18.56 -5.24 -0.91
C TRP A 281 -17.74 -6.21 -0.06
N VAL A 282 -18.28 -6.56 1.11
CA VAL A 282 -17.64 -7.51 2.04
C VAL A 282 -18.26 -8.87 1.85
N GLU A 283 -17.55 -9.76 1.17
CA GLU A 283 -17.93 -11.16 1.02
C GLU A 283 -16.71 -12.03 1.33
N PHE A 284 -16.78 -12.74 2.45
CA PHE A 284 -15.82 -13.78 2.75
C PHE A 284 -16.36 -15.11 2.23
N VAL A 285 -15.72 -15.64 1.20
CA VAL A 285 -16.06 -16.94 0.59
C VAL A 285 -15.89 -18.09 1.59
N ARG A 286 -15.05 -17.88 2.61
CA ARG A 286 -14.78 -18.81 3.71
C ARG A 286 -14.99 -18.10 5.04
N PRO A 287 -15.46 -18.78 6.09
CA PRO A 287 -15.48 -18.20 7.43
C PRO A 287 -14.06 -17.80 7.86
N ILE A 288 -13.95 -16.74 8.66
CA ILE A 288 -12.69 -16.35 9.29
C ILE A 288 -12.38 -17.37 10.40
N PRO A 289 -11.24 -18.08 10.35
CA PRO A 289 -10.86 -18.99 11.44
C PRO A 289 -10.69 -18.24 12.76
N ASP A 290 -11.15 -18.82 13.86
CA ASP A 290 -11.02 -18.21 15.20
C ASP A 290 -9.54 -18.06 15.64
N ASP A 291 -8.67 -18.90 15.09
CA ASP A 291 -7.22 -18.95 15.33
C ASP A 291 -6.39 -18.33 14.18
N LEU A 292 -7.01 -17.50 13.33
CA LEU A 292 -6.32 -16.87 12.20
C LEU A 292 -5.08 -16.10 12.68
N SER A 293 -3.91 -16.64 12.35
CA SER A 293 -2.62 -15.98 12.51
C SER A 293 -2.23 -15.28 11.21
N PHE A 294 -1.66 -14.07 11.35
CA PHE A 294 -1.18 -13.28 10.22
C PHE A 294 0.28 -13.65 9.93
N THR A 295 0.49 -14.56 9.00
CA THR A 295 1.82 -15.00 8.55
C THR A 295 2.47 -13.96 7.65
N TYR A 296 1.72 -13.36 6.72
CA TYR A 296 2.27 -12.42 5.74
C TYR A 296 2.23 -10.99 6.26
N TRP A 297 1.12 -10.57 6.86
CA TRP A 297 0.92 -9.18 7.27
C TRP A 297 1.16 -8.90 8.74
N GLY A 298 1.42 -9.92 9.55
CA GLY A 298 1.63 -9.80 10.99
C GLY A 298 2.70 -8.76 11.37
N PRO A 299 3.92 -8.82 10.80
CA PRO A 299 4.96 -7.85 11.15
C PRO A 299 4.62 -6.41 10.76
N ARG A 300 3.96 -6.19 9.62
CA ARG A 300 3.52 -4.85 9.19
C ARG A 300 2.39 -4.29 10.04
N LEU A 301 1.46 -5.16 10.48
CA LEU A 301 0.44 -4.79 11.46
C LEU A 301 1.06 -4.43 12.81
N ALA A 302 2.10 -5.15 13.24
CA ALA A 302 2.82 -4.86 14.48
C ALA A 302 3.59 -3.52 14.38
N GLU A 303 4.30 -3.28 13.28
CA GLU A 303 4.94 -1.98 13.00
C GLU A 303 3.93 -0.83 13.05
N LEU A 304 2.80 -0.98 12.35
CA LEU A 304 1.74 0.03 12.35
C LEU A 304 1.13 0.24 13.73
N TYR A 305 0.98 -0.82 14.52
CA TYR A 305 0.49 -0.73 15.90
C TYR A 305 1.46 0.03 16.81
N GLU A 306 2.76 -0.22 16.69
CA GLU A 306 3.78 0.54 17.41
C GLU A 306 3.77 2.02 17.04
N VAL A 307 3.57 2.35 15.75
CA VAL A 307 3.38 3.75 15.30
C VAL A 307 2.14 4.40 15.94
N VAL A 308 1.06 3.64 16.14
CA VAL A 308 -0.14 4.17 16.82
C VAL A 308 0.09 4.34 18.31
N LYS A 309 0.85 3.43 18.95
CA LYS A 309 1.16 3.46 20.38
C LYS A 309 2.16 4.56 20.74
N LYS A 310 3.15 4.78 19.88
CA LYS A 310 4.21 5.79 20.01
C LYS A 310 4.27 6.62 18.74
N PRO A 311 3.32 7.55 18.53
CA PRO A 311 3.28 8.35 17.31
C PRO A 311 4.56 9.18 17.19
N PRO A 312 5.23 9.19 16.02
CA PRO A 312 6.39 10.04 15.81
C PRO A 312 6.00 11.52 15.92
N PRO A 313 6.88 12.38 16.45
CA PRO A 313 6.59 13.78 16.74
C PRO A 313 6.02 14.48 15.51
N THR A 314 4.84 15.09 15.68
CA THR A 314 4.02 15.60 14.58
C THR A 314 4.65 16.75 13.81
N ASN A 315 5.53 17.52 14.46
CA ASN A 315 6.18 18.70 13.91
C ASN A 315 7.68 18.67 14.19
N SER A 316 8.48 19.27 13.31
CA SER A 316 9.93 19.47 13.54
C SER A 316 10.21 20.23 14.83
N LEU A 317 9.32 21.14 15.23
CA LEU A 317 9.40 21.84 16.52
C LEU A 317 9.15 20.90 17.70
N VAL A 318 8.17 19.99 17.61
CA VAL A 318 7.89 19.00 18.66
C VAL A 318 9.03 17.99 18.73
N ALA A 319 9.56 17.55 17.59
CA ALA A 319 10.74 16.68 17.52
C ALA A 319 11.99 17.37 18.09
N TRP A 320 12.14 18.67 17.86
CA TRP A 320 13.19 19.49 18.44
C TRP A 320 12.99 19.64 19.95
N PHE A 321 11.78 19.96 20.41
CA PHE A 321 11.45 20.04 21.83
C PHE A 321 11.71 18.71 22.53
N GLU A 322 11.25 17.57 22.02
CA GLU A 322 11.50 16.24 22.60
C GLU A 322 12.99 15.90 22.66
N ARG A 323 13.78 16.26 21.63
CA ARG A 323 15.25 16.11 21.66
C ARG A 323 15.92 17.04 22.67
N HIS A 324 15.36 18.22 22.92
CA HIS A 324 15.89 19.24 23.83
C HIS A 324 15.23 19.30 25.22
N THR A 325 14.27 18.41 25.53
CA THR A 325 13.62 18.30 26.86
C THR A 325 13.96 17.01 27.61
N SER A 326 14.93 16.24 27.11
CA SER A 326 15.65 15.24 27.92
C SER A 326 16.16 15.88 29.22
N GLU A 327 16.16 15.14 30.34
CA GLU A 327 16.68 15.59 31.66
C GLU A 327 18.02 16.33 31.59
N ARG A 328 18.86 16.04 30.58
CA ARG A 328 20.14 16.71 30.33
C ARG A 328 20.05 18.17 29.88
N ASN A 329 18.92 18.63 29.37
CA ASN A 329 18.77 19.94 28.73
C ASN A 329 17.85 20.91 29.50
N ALA A 330 17.49 20.61 30.75
CA ALA A 330 16.68 21.47 31.62
C ALA A 330 17.20 22.92 31.71
N LEU A 331 18.52 23.10 31.61
CA LEU A 331 19.18 24.41 31.58
C LEU A 331 18.79 25.24 30.34
N THR A 332 18.60 24.61 29.17
CA THR A 332 18.18 25.31 27.94
C THR A 332 16.75 25.80 28.07
N VAL A 333 15.88 25.01 28.69
CA VAL A 333 14.48 25.38 28.98
C VAL A 333 14.43 26.57 29.94
N ALA A 334 15.27 26.57 30.97
CA ALA A 334 15.37 27.68 31.92
C ALA A 334 15.85 28.98 31.24
N ILE A 335 16.82 28.92 30.34
CA ILE A 335 17.31 30.08 29.58
C ILE A 335 16.21 30.66 28.68
N ILE A 336 15.48 29.81 27.95
CA ILE A 336 14.37 30.27 27.10
C ILE A 336 13.25 30.89 27.95
N GLY A 337 12.92 30.26 29.09
CA GLY A 337 11.95 30.81 30.03
C GLY A 337 12.36 32.18 30.58
N LEU A 338 13.63 32.35 30.93
CA LEU A 338 14.19 33.63 31.37
C LEU A 338 14.10 34.69 30.27
N PHE A 339 14.46 34.34 29.05
CA PHE A 339 14.39 35.25 27.90
C PHE A 339 12.95 35.70 27.62
N LEU A 340 11.98 34.77 27.63
CA LEU A 340 10.56 35.11 27.50
C LEU A 340 10.07 36.01 28.64
N SER A 341 10.51 35.76 29.87
CA SER A 341 10.14 36.59 31.04
C SER A 341 10.63 38.04 30.89
N VAL A 342 11.89 38.23 30.48
CA VAL A 342 12.45 39.56 30.20
C VAL A 342 11.70 40.24 29.06
N PHE A 343 11.45 39.52 27.97
CA PHE A 343 10.73 40.06 26.82
C PHE A 343 9.30 40.51 27.18
N LEU A 344 8.55 39.67 27.89
CA LEU A 344 7.20 40.01 28.35
C LEU A 344 7.22 41.16 29.37
N GLY A 345 8.24 41.23 30.22
CA GLY A 345 8.45 42.35 31.14
C GLY A 345 8.71 43.68 30.44
N VAL A 346 9.46 43.68 29.34
CA VAL A 346 9.66 44.89 28.51
C VAL A 346 8.35 45.28 27.83
N LEU A 347 7.60 44.31 27.29
CA LEU A 347 6.32 44.58 26.64
C LEU A 347 5.30 45.18 27.64
N SER A 348 5.24 44.65 28.86
CA SER A 348 4.33 45.16 29.89
C SER A 348 4.72 46.56 30.34
N LEU A 349 6.02 46.88 30.42
CA LEU A 349 6.49 48.24 30.70
C LEU A 349 6.06 49.22 29.62
N VAL A 350 6.17 48.86 28.34
CA VAL A 350 5.70 49.70 27.21
C VAL A 350 4.20 49.97 27.32
N VAL A 351 3.40 48.93 27.59
CA VAL A 351 1.95 49.08 27.79
C VAL A 351 1.64 49.99 28.98
N ALA A 352 2.37 49.86 30.09
CA ALA A 352 2.20 50.71 31.26
C ALA A 352 2.52 52.19 30.97
N ILE A 353 3.60 52.47 30.22
CA ILE A 353 3.95 53.83 29.81
C ILE A 353 2.86 54.42 28.91
N LEU A 354 2.36 53.67 27.93
CA LEU A 354 1.27 54.11 27.06
C LEU A 354 -0.01 54.41 27.85
N ALA A 355 -0.37 53.53 28.80
CA ALA A 355 -1.52 53.74 29.67
C ALA A 355 -1.37 55.01 30.53
N LEU A 356 -0.16 55.28 31.04
CA LEU A 356 0.14 56.49 31.81
C LEU A 356 0.01 57.75 30.95
N ILE A 357 0.50 57.73 29.70
CA ILE A 357 0.36 58.86 28.76
C ILE A 357 -1.11 59.13 28.46
N VAL A 358 -1.90 58.09 28.17
CA VAL A 358 -3.34 58.22 27.92
C VAL A 358 -4.08 58.79 29.14
N ALA A 359 -3.76 58.31 30.34
CA ALA A 359 -4.34 58.83 31.58
C ALA A 359 -3.98 60.30 31.81
N TRP A 360 -2.74 60.71 31.51
CA TRP A 360 -2.30 62.09 31.63
C TRP A 360 -3.00 63.01 30.61
N LEU A 361 -3.14 62.57 29.36
CA LEU A 361 -3.92 63.31 28.34
C LEU A 361 -5.37 63.46 28.76
N ALA A 362 -6.01 62.38 29.23
CA ALA A 362 -7.40 62.41 29.69
C ALA A 362 -7.61 63.35 30.90
N TRP A 363 -6.65 63.41 31.83
CA TRP A 363 -6.68 64.35 32.95
C TRP A 363 -6.54 65.80 32.48
N LYS A 364 -5.66 66.05 31.51
CA LYS A 364 -5.42 67.39 30.96
C LYS A 364 -6.62 67.92 30.17
N ASP A 365 -7.26 67.07 29.36
CA ASP A 365 -8.45 67.44 28.58
C ASP A 365 -9.70 67.57 29.46
N GLY A 366 -9.73 66.97 30.66
CA GLY A 366 -10.80 67.14 31.65
C GLY A 366 -10.70 68.41 32.51
N GLN A 367 -9.64 69.22 32.35
CA GLN A 367 -9.47 70.51 33.05
C GLN A 367 -9.71 71.74 32.15
N SER A 368 -10.02 71.54 30.86
CA SER A 368 -10.59 72.57 29.98
C SER A 368 -12.11 72.49 29.96
#